data_AF-A0A7R9TGT1-F1
#
_entry.id   AF-A0A7R9TGT1-F1
#
_cell.length_a   1.000
_cell.length_b   1.000
_cell.length_c   1.000
_cell.angle_alpha   90.00
_cell.angle_beta   90.00
_cell.angle_gamma   90.00
#
_symmetry.space_group_name_H-M   'P 1'
#
loop_
_entity.id
_entity.type
_entity.pdbx_description
1 polymer ?
#
loop_
_entity_poly.entity_id
_entity_poly.type
_entity_poly.pdbx_seq_one_letter_code
_entity_poly.pdbx_strand_id
1 'polypeptide(L)'
;ERDGAAGDAGAAEAAGEAGAAGRSSIRGFLRGKSLLVTGATGFLAKVLLEKILYEVPDVGTCYLLIQRRGALSARERLEQMVASSPAFDRLRARHGDDYARVMGAKLVAVEGSIGEESLGMSADDLAAVQADASVVVNSAATTAFDERYDVAMNV
;
A
#
# COMPACT_ATOMS: atom_id res chain seq x y z
N GLU A 1 -36.20 42.41 -52.63
CA GLU A 1 -36.98 41.58 -51.68
C GLU A 1 -36.02 41.02 -50.63
N ARG A 2 -36.10 41.51 -49.39
CA ARG A 2 -36.71 40.87 -48.21
C ARG A 2 -35.98 39.59 -47.74
N ASP A 3 -35.59 39.69 -46.46
CA ASP A 3 -35.34 38.63 -45.47
C ASP A 3 -34.08 37.77 -45.66
N GLY A 4 -33.25 37.55 -44.64
CA GLY A 4 -33.39 37.83 -43.22
C GLY A 4 -32.20 37.28 -42.42
N ALA A 5 -32.21 37.64 -41.14
CA ALA A 5 -31.49 37.04 -40.01
C ALA A 5 -29.97 37.25 -39.91
N ALA A 6 -29.62 38.20 -39.05
CA ALA A 6 -28.42 38.20 -38.24
C ALA A 6 -28.32 36.93 -37.38
N GLY A 7 -27.09 36.44 -37.19
CA GLY A 7 -26.76 35.35 -36.28
C GLY A 7 -25.31 35.50 -35.83
N ASP A 8 -25.16 36.04 -34.64
CA ASP A 8 -23.95 36.22 -33.83
C ASP A 8 -23.04 34.97 -33.83
N ALA A 9 -21.82 35.11 -34.36
CA ALA A 9 -20.74 34.12 -34.21
C ALA A 9 -19.89 34.52 -32.99
N GLY A 10 -20.52 34.46 -31.83
CA GLY A 10 -19.91 34.60 -30.52
C GLY A 10 -20.47 33.51 -29.60
N ALA A 11 -19.58 32.89 -28.82
CA ALA A 11 -19.85 31.91 -27.78
C ALA A 11 -20.19 30.46 -28.21
N ALA A 12 -19.17 29.61 -28.17
CA ALA A 12 -19.29 28.24 -27.64
C ALA A 12 -17.97 27.81 -26.99
N GLU A 13 -17.41 28.70 -26.17
CA GLU A 13 -16.60 28.30 -25.03
C GLU A 13 -17.60 27.89 -23.93
N ALA A 14 -17.29 26.79 -23.22
CA ALA A 14 -18.06 26.21 -22.12
C ALA A 14 -19.35 25.45 -22.48
N ALA A 15 -19.24 24.12 -22.61
CA ALA A 15 -20.24 23.18 -22.10
C ALA A 15 -19.69 21.75 -22.17
N GLY A 16 -19.25 21.23 -21.02
CA GLY A 16 -18.77 19.85 -20.89
C GLY A 16 -18.23 19.49 -19.52
N GLU A 17 -18.05 20.46 -18.62
CA GLU A 17 -17.87 20.22 -17.18
C GLU A 17 -19.24 20.24 -16.47
N ALA A 18 -19.93 19.10 -16.48
CA ALA A 18 -20.98 18.80 -15.51
C ALA A 18 -21.30 17.29 -15.55
N GLY A 19 -20.42 16.46 -14.95
CA GLY A 19 -20.67 15.02 -14.85
C GLY A 19 -19.51 14.14 -14.40
N ALA A 20 -18.72 14.51 -13.37
CA ALA A 20 -17.74 13.59 -12.76
C ALA A 20 -17.45 13.87 -11.27
N ALA A 21 -18.43 14.34 -10.48
CA ALA A 21 -18.34 14.19 -9.04
C ALA A 21 -18.62 12.71 -8.69
N GLY A 22 -17.59 11.89 -8.53
CA GLY A 22 -17.78 10.53 -8.01
C GLY A 22 -16.89 9.39 -8.48
N ARG A 23 -15.66 9.63 -8.98
CA ARG A 23 -14.65 8.55 -9.09
C ARG A 23 -13.27 9.05 -8.62
N SER A 24 -12.92 8.82 -7.36
CA SER A 24 -11.53 8.95 -6.93
C SER A 24 -10.71 7.85 -7.62
N SER A 25 -9.66 8.22 -8.34
CA SER A 25 -8.72 7.21 -8.85
C SER A 25 -8.03 6.52 -7.67
N ILE A 26 -7.69 5.23 -7.79
CA ILE A 26 -6.94 4.50 -6.74
C ILE A 26 -5.67 5.25 -6.36
N ARG A 27 -4.97 5.81 -7.37
CA ARG A 27 -3.80 6.65 -7.14
C ARG A 27 -4.14 7.84 -6.26
N GLY A 28 -5.16 8.62 -6.63
CA GLY A 28 -5.61 9.78 -5.87
C GLY A 28 -6.07 9.45 -4.45
N PHE A 29 -6.71 8.28 -4.26
CA PHE A 29 -7.08 7.81 -2.93
C PHE A 29 -5.85 7.49 -2.06
N LEU A 30 -4.82 6.83 -2.60
CA LEU A 30 -3.65 6.40 -1.83
C LEU A 30 -2.62 7.51 -1.56
N ARG A 31 -2.71 8.68 -2.21
CA ARG A 31 -1.80 9.80 -1.97
C ARG A 31 -1.83 10.23 -0.51
N GLY A 32 -0.66 10.33 0.11
CA GLY A 32 -0.49 10.74 1.50
C GLY A 32 -1.09 9.77 2.53
N LYS A 33 -1.67 8.64 2.11
CA LYS A 33 -2.22 7.64 3.03
C LYS A 33 -1.14 6.69 3.49
N SER A 34 -1.06 6.47 4.81
CA SER A 34 -0.26 5.39 5.38
C SER A 34 -1.06 4.09 5.44
N LEU A 35 -0.37 2.97 5.27
CA LEU A 35 -0.92 1.63 5.12
C LEU A 35 -0.47 0.73 6.26
N LEU A 36 -1.38 -0.06 6.82
CA LEU A 36 -1.04 -1.27 7.57
C LEU A 36 -1.19 -2.47 6.63
N VAL A 37 -0.11 -3.22 6.42
CA VAL A 37 -0.06 -4.39 5.54
C VAL A 37 0.23 -5.65 6.36
N THR A 38 -0.71 -6.59 6.36
CA THR A 38 -0.48 -7.93 6.94
C THR A 38 -0.02 -8.90 5.85
N GLY A 39 0.75 -9.91 6.24
CA GLY A 39 1.24 -10.91 5.26
C GLY A 39 2.29 -10.35 4.30
N ALA A 40 2.96 -9.26 4.68
CA ALA A 40 3.91 -8.52 3.82
C ALA A 40 5.09 -9.37 3.31
N THR A 41 5.39 -10.50 3.96
CA THR A 41 6.44 -11.43 3.50
C THR A 41 5.95 -12.40 2.41
N GLY A 42 4.64 -12.52 2.22
CA GLY A 42 4.01 -13.33 1.18
C GLY A 42 4.19 -12.74 -0.23
N PHE A 43 4.04 -13.57 -1.26
CA PHE A 43 4.29 -13.17 -2.64
C PHE A 43 3.39 -12.01 -3.10
N LEU A 44 2.06 -12.14 -2.94
CA LEU A 44 1.10 -11.15 -3.42
C LEU A 44 1.28 -9.79 -2.75
N ALA A 45 1.43 -9.77 -1.42
CA ALA A 45 1.60 -8.55 -0.66
C ALA A 45 2.85 -7.76 -1.10
N LYS A 46 3.97 -8.43 -1.39
CA LYS A 46 5.19 -7.79 -1.89
C LYS A 46 5.00 -7.12 -3.25
N VAL A 47 4.33 -7.82 -4.18
CA VAL A 47 4.05 -7.29 -5.51
C VAL A 47 3.10 -6.11 -5.44
N LEU A 48 2.06 -6.20 -4.61
CA LEU A 48 1.12 -5.09 -4.38
C LEU A 48 1.83 -3.88 -3.76
N LEU A 49 2.67 -4.11 -2.75
CA LEU A 49 3.45 -3.06 -2.09
C LEU A 49 4.39 -2.35 -3.06
N GLU A 50 5.14 -3.10 -3.88
CA GLU A 50 5.98 -2.50 -4.93
C GLU A 50 5.14 -1.67 -5.90
N LYS A 51 4.01 -2.22 -6.36
CA LYS A 51 3.14 -1.54 -7.32
C LYS A 51 2.63 -0.20 -6.77
N ILE A 52 2.22 -0.18 -5.50
CA ILE A 52 1.76 1.04 -4.82
C ILE A 52 2.91 2.06 -4.73
N LEU A 53 4.08 1.65 -4.23
CA LEU A 53 5.25 2.53 -4.09
C LEU A 53 5.74 3.08 -5.43
N TYR A 54 5.61 2.30 -6.51
CA TYR A 54 6.01 2.71 -7.85
C TYR A 54 5.02 3.70 -8.48
N GLU A 55 3.72 3.42 -8.37
CA GLU A 55 2.64 4.19 -9.01
C GLU A 55 2.20 5.42 -8.21
N VAL A 56 2.42 5.39 -6.89
CA VAL A 56 2.01 6.41 -5.92
C VAL A 56 3.22 6.70 -5.01
N PRO A 57 4.28 7.35 -5.51
CA PRO A 57 5.49 7.62 -4.72
C PRO A 57 5.24 8.52 -3.50
N ASP A 58 4.13 9.26 -3.52
CA ASP A 58 3.62 10.11 -2.46
C ASP A 58 2.69 9.38 -1.46
N VAL A 59 2.58 8.05 -1.54
CA VAL A 59 1.99 7.23 -0.47
C VAL A 59 2.72 7.44 0.85
N GLY A 60 2.03 7.35 1.98
CA GLY A 60 2.62 7.55 3.30
C GLY A 60 3.50 6.38 3.75
N THR A 61 3.53 6.15 5.06
CA THR A 61 4.27 5.04 5.68
C THR A 61 3.54 3.72 5.44
N CYS A 62 4.27 2.68 5.07
CA CYS A 62 3.77 1.30 5.01
C CYS A 62 4.26 0.54 6.24
N TYR A 63 3.39 0.40 7.23
CA TYR A 63 3.58 -0.46 8.41
C TYR A 63 3.36 -1.91 8.00
N LEU A 64 4.40 -2.73 8.08
CA LEU A 64 4.37 -4.13 7.67
C LEU A 64 4.30 -5.00 8.92
N LEU A 65 3.14 -5.62 9.18
CA LEU A 65 3.00 -6.60 10.25
C LEU A 65 3.76 -7.87 9.86
N ILE A 66 4.85 -8.14 10.57
CA ILE A 66 5.77 -9.24 10.29
C ILE A 66 6.00 -10.03 11.57
N GLN A 67 5.56 -11.29 11.55
CA GLN A 67 5.79 -12.23 12.65
C GLN A 67 7.29 -12.47 12.86
N ARG A 68 7.76 -12.53 14.11
CA ARG A 68 9.10 -13.07 14.38
C ARG A 68 9.13 -14.56 13.99
N ARG A 69 10.19 -15.02 13.33
CA ARG A 69 10.39 -16.46 13.06
C ARG A 69 11.82 -16.86 13.37
N GLY A 70 11.99 -17.71 14.38
CA GLY A 70 13.30 -18.12 14.87
C GLY A 70 14.09 -16.93 15.41
N ALA A 71 15.35 -16.81 14.99
CA ALA A 71 16.25 -15.75 15.42
C ALA A 71 16.03 -14.40 14.69
N LEU A 72 15.31 -14.38 13.56
CA LEU A 72 15.16 -13.18 12.74
C LEU A 72 14.06 -12.27 13.31
N SER A 73 14.43 -11.04 13.63
CA SER A 73 13.52 -9.95 14.00
C SER A 73 12.62 -9.54 12.83
N ALA A 74 11.52 -8.85 13.12
CA ALA A 74 10.63 -8.29 12.10
C ALA A 74 11.38 -7.39 11.11
N ARG A 75 12.35 -6.59 11.59
CA ARG A 75 13.18 -5.72 10.76
C ARG A 75 14.09 -6.50 9.81
N GLU A 76 14.81 -7.50 10.32
CA GLU A 76 15.68 -8.34 9.48
C GLU A 76 14.85 -9.09 8.43
N ARG A 77 13.66 -9.57 8.79
CA ARG A 77 12.73 -10.20 7.84
C ARG A 77 12.23 -9.21 6.79
N LEU A 78 11.94 -7.96 7.15
CA LEU A 78 11.61 -6.92 6.17
C LEU A 78 12.74 -6.73 5.16
N GLU A 79 13.97 -6.56 5.64
CA GLU A 79 15.13 -6.34 4.79
C GLU A 79 15.40 -7.54 3.88
N GLN A 80 15.40 -8.76 4.43
CA GLN A 80 15.76 -9.99 3.73
C GLN A 80 14.66 -10.58 2.86
N MET A 81 13.38 -10.37 3.19
CA MET A 81 12.26 -11.02 2.50
C MET A 81 11.43 -10.08 1.63
N VAL A 82 11.44 -8.78 1.95
CA VAL A 82 10.62 -7.75 1.29
C VAL A 82 11.51 -6.80 0.48
N ALA A 83 12.36 -6.01 1.14
CA ALA A 83 13.13 -4.96 0.48
C ALA A 83 14.21 -5.51 -0.49
N SER A 84 14.73 -6.71 -0.25
CA SER A 84 15.65 -7.39 -1.18
C SER A 84 14.94 -8.21 -2.27
N SER A 85 13.61 -8.40 -2.18
CA SER A 85 12.84 -9.26 -3.09
C SER A 85 12.98 -8.80 -4.55
N PRO A 86 13.08 -9.70 -5.54
CA PRO A 86 13.09 -9.33 -6.97
C PRO A 86 11.89 -8.50 -7.41
N ALA A 87 10.76 -8.60 -6.70
CA ALA A 87 9.59 -7.74 -6.93
C ALA A 87 9.97 -6.24 -6.90
N PHE A 88 10.95 -5.85 -6.09
CA PHE A 88 11.42 -4.47 -5.92
C PHE A 88 12.53 -4.07 -6.92
N ASP A 89 12.91 -4.90 -7.89
CA ASP A 89 13.97 -4.57 -8.87
C ASP A 89 13.67 -3.29 -9.64
N ARG A 90 12.41 -3.04 -9.98
CA ARG A 90 11.99 -1.81 -10.66
C ARG A 90 12.18 -0.56 -9.80
N LEU A 91 11.88 -0.66 -8.50
CA LEU A 91 12.13 0.42 -7.55
C LEU A 91 13.64 0.61 -7.31
N ARG A 92 14.41 -0.48 -7.22
CA ARG A 92 15.88 -0.43 -7.13
C ARG A 92 16.47 0.29 -8.34
N ALA A 93 16.07 -0.08 -9.55
CA ALA A 93 16.53 0.58 -10.78
C ALA A 93 16.12 2.06 -10.83
N ARG A 94 14.91 2.41 -10.34
CA ARG A 94 14.41 3.80 -10.32
C ARG A 94 15.16 4.69 -9.35
N HIS A 95 15.54 4.17 -8.18
CA HIS A 95 16.16 4.96 -7.11
C HIS A 95 17.68 4.82 -7.04
N GLY A 96 18.27 3.80 -7.68
CA GLY A 96 19.72 3.57 -7.65
C GLY A 96 20.26 3.51 -6.23
N ASP A 97 21.33 4.25 -5.97
CA ASP A 97 22.00 4.31 -4.67
C ASP A 97 21.09 4.84 -3.54
N ASP A 98 20.05 5.60 -3.87
CA ASP A 98 19.09 6.13 -2.91
C ASP A 98 18.04 5.10 -2.47
N TYR A 99 17.99 3.91 -3.09
CA TYR A 99 16.96 2.91 -2.83
C TYR A 99 16.82 2.56 -1.35
N ALA A 100 17.94 2.30 -0.67
CA ALA A 100 17.95 1.92 0.74
C ALA A 100 17.36 3.03 1.62
N ARG A 101 17.71 4.29 1.34
CA ARG A 101 17.21 5.46 2.05
C ARG A 101 15.71 5.67 1.81
N VAL A 102 15.26 5.57 0.56
CA VAL A 102 13.85 5.77 0.19
C VAL A 102 12.98 4.66 0.79
N MET A 103 13.39 3.39 0.68
CA MET A 103 12.65 2.29 1.28
C MET A 103 12.67 2.32 2.80
N GLY A 104 13.79 2.70 3.42
CA GLY A 104 13.89 2.86 4.88
C GLY A 104 12.99 3.98 5.44
N ALA A 105 12.64 4.97 4.63
CA ALA A 105 11.67 6.01 4.99
C ALA A 105 10.21 5.61 4.73
N LYS A 106 9.96 4.63 3.86
CA LYS A 106 8.61 4.18 3.48
C LYS A 106 8.15 2.94 4.21
N LEU A 107 9.06 2.04 4.58
CA LEU A 107 8.73 0.72 5.10
C LEU A 107 9.12 0.63 6.58
N VAL A 108 8.14 0.36 7.44
CA VAL A 108 8.34 0.17 8.87
C VAL A 108 7.93 -1.25 9.23
N ALA A 109 8.85 -2.04 9.78
CA ALA A 109 8.51 -3.36 10.31
C ALA A 109 7.82 -3.21 11.66
N VAL A 110 6.65 -3.84 11.81
CA VAL A 110 5.95 -3.97 13.09
C VAL A 110 5.92 -5.45 13.43
N GLU A 111 6.47 -5.81 14.58
CA GLU A 111 6.44 -7.20 15.04
C GLU A 111 5.02 -7.56 15.53
N GLY A 112 4.51 -8.73 15.11
CA GLY A 112 3.20 -9.21 15.55
C GLY A 112 2.58 -10.29 14.67
N SER A 113 1.42 -10.82 15.08
CA SER A 113 0.63 -11.84 14.36
C SER A 113 -0.86 -11.53 14.36
N ILE A 114 -1.58 -11.97 13.33
CA ILE A 114 -3.00 -11.66 13.15
C ILE A 114 -3.93 -12.36 14.15
N GLY A 115 -3.54 -13.49 14.72
CA GLY A 115 -4.33 -14.19 15.75
C GLY A 115 -4.08 -13.72 17.18
N GLU A 116 -3.17 -12.77 17.38
CA GLU A 116 -2.87 -12.24 18.70
C GLU A 116 -3.76 -11.02 19.02
N GLU A 117 -4.06 -10.82 20.30
CA GLU A 117 -4.73 -9.62 20.75
C GLU A 117 -3.92 -8.38 20.35
N SER A 118 -4.61 -7.36 19.84
CA SER A 118 -3.96 -6.16 19.29
C SER A 118 -2.90 -6.46 18.22
N LEU A 119 -3.08 -7.57 17.48
CA LEU A 119 -2.16 -8.07 16.46
C LEU A 119 -0.75 -8.40 16.99
N GLY A 120 -0.58 -8.60 18.30
CA GLY A 120 0.72 -8.85 18.93
C GLY A 120 1.67 -7.65 18.92
N MET A 121 1.15 -6.45 18.61
CA MET A 121 1.94 -5.22 18.58
C MET A 121 2.36 -4.77 19.98
N SER A 122 3.52 -4.14 20.09
CA SER A 122 3.86 -3.37 21.30
C SER A 122 2.88 -2.20 21.48
N ALA A 123 2.74 -1.69 22.70
CA ALA A 123 1.86 -0.54 22.97
C ALA A 123 2.25 0.69 22.13
N ASP A 124 3.55 0.92 21.95
CA ASP A 124 4.07 2.03 21.16
C ASP A 124 3.80 1.85 19.67
N ASP A 125 4.04 0.66 19.12
CA ASP A 125 3.74 0.37 17.71
C ASP A 125 2.23 0.45 17.43
N LEU A 126 1.40 -0.09 18.33
CA LEU A 126 -0.05 -0.02 18.23
C LEU A 126 -0.52 1.44 18.20
N ALA A 127 -0.05 2.27 19.12
CA ALA A 127 -0.39 3.68 19.17
C ALA A 127 0.06 4.43 17.90
N ALA A 128 1.27 4.14 17.40
CA ALA A 128 1.78 4.73 16.17
C ALA A 128 0.95 4.35 14.94
N VAL A 129 0.63 3.05 14.80
CA VAL A 129 -0.22 2.55 13.70
C VAL A 129 -1.63 3.12 13.78
N GLN A 130 -2.24 3.18 14.97
CA GLN A 130 -3.58 3.76 15.16
C GLN A 130 -3.64 5.25 14.82
N ALA A 131 -2.57 6.00 15.10
CA ALA A 131 -2.53 7.43 14.85
C ALA A 131 -2.35 7.78 13.36
N ASP A 132 -1.64 6.94 12.58
CA ASP A 132 -1.21 7.27 11.22
C ASP A 132 -1.87 6.41 10.13
N ALA A 133 -2.05 5.10 10.35
CA ALA A 133 -2.54 4.21 9.32
C ALA A 133 -4.00 4.52 8.95
N SER A 134 -4.23 4.73 7.65
CA SER A 134 -5.55 5.10 7.10
C SER A 134 -6.14 4.06 6.14
N VAL A 135 -5.34 3.05 5.79
CA VAL A 135 -5.73 1.94 4.91
C VAL A 135 -5.15 0.65 5.47
N VAL A 136 -5.97 -0.41 5.52
CA VAL A 136 -5.51 -1.76 5.87
C VAL A 136 -5.52 -2.63 4.62
N VAL A 137 -4.38 -3.25 4.33
CA VAL A 137 -4.23 -4.30 3.30
C VAL A 137 -4.02 -5.62 4.03
N ASN A 138 -5.09 -6.42 4.11
CA ASN A 138 -5.01 -7.74 4.73
C ASN A 138 -4.71 -8.81 3.68
N SER A 139 -3.50 -9.38 3.73
CA SER A 139 -3.07 -10.48 2.86
C SER A 139 -2.46 -11.65 3.66
N ALA A 140 -2.50 -11.59 4.99
CA ALA A 140 -2.02 -12.69 5.84
C ALA A 140 -2.99 -13.88 5.76
N ALA A 141 -2.45 -15.05 5.45
CA ALA A 141 -3.16 -16.33 5.47
C ALA A 141 -2.14 -17.47 5.57
N THR A 142 -2.57 -18.63 6.07
CA THR A 142 -1.88 -19.89 5.76
C THR A 142 -2.15 -20.24 4.29
N THR A 143 -1.11 -20.69 3.58
CA THR A 143 -1.21 -21.12 2.18
C THR A 143 -0.85 -22.61 2.02
N ALA A 144 -0.77 -23.33 3.15
CA ALA A 144 -0.63 -24.77 3.17
C ALA A 144 -1.99 -25.42 2.88
N PHE A 145 -2.18 -25.88 1.65
CA PHE A 145 -3.46 -26.45 1.19
C PHE A 145 -3.81 -27.79 1.86
N ASP A 146 -2.82 -28.51 2.35
CA ASP A 146 -2.98 -29.83 2.97
C ASP A 146 -2.98 -29.77 4.51
N GLU A 147 -3.05 -28.57 5.08
CA GLU A 147 -3.06 -28.37 6.53
C GLU A 147 -4.46 -28.68 7.10
N ARG A 148 -4.50 -29.38 8.23
CA ARG A 148 -5.77 -29.61 8.92
C ARG A 148 -6.39 -28.28 9.30
N TYR A 149 -7.71 -28.16 9.15
CA TYR A 149 -8.43 -26.92 9.40
C TYR A 149 -8.18 -26.32 10.79
N ASP A 150 -8.11 -27.15 11.84
CA ASP A 150 -7.84 -26.69 13.21
C ASP A 150 -6.45 -26.09 13.38
N VAL A 151 -5.46 -26.58 12.63
CA VAL A 151 -4.10 -26.03 12.59
C VAL A 151 -4.06 -24.76 11.73
N ALA A 152 -4.72 -24.79 10.57
CA ALA A 152 -4.80 -23.68 9.64
C ALA A 152 -5.44 -22.42 10.25
N MET A 153 -6.36 -22.60 11.21
CA MET A 153 -7.03 -21.51 11.91
C MET A 153 -6.20 -20.91 13.06
N ASN A 154 -5.06 -21.52 13.41
CA ASN A 154 -4.15 -21.03 14.45
C ASN A 154 -3.05 -20.15 13.83
N VAL A 155 -3.47 -19.09 13.13
CA VAL A 155 -2.63 -18.08 12.45
C VAL A 155 -2.30 -16.90 13.33
#